data_AF-A0A957GTH8-F1
#
_entry.id   AF-A0A957GTH8-F1
#
_cell.length_a   1.000
_cell.length_b   1.000
_cell.length_c   1.000
_cell.angle_alpha   90.00
_cell.angle_beta   90.00
_cell.angle_gamma   90.00
#
_symmetry.space_group_name_H-M   'P 1'
#
loop_
_entity.id
_entity.type
_entity.pdbx_description
1 polymer ?
#
loop_
_entity_poly.entity_id
_entity_poly.type
_entity_poly.pdbx_seq_one_letter_code
_entity_poly.pdbx_strand_id
1 'polypeptide(L)'
;WVSRLVVDAPLGVTVLLLGVGQTAVFAFLFQLLTLNPALLADGTFGQLGRWCGVATALVGGVLALTAVYPRRLLGALLLIDIGFGLITLTFPPAIGWETALALLLVRLLSLLLALVGLNLLEANQGRSPFALLLFVYSCLALLGLPLTVGFGGRWVILALVAEVVGGETAVSWQTILLLLATAMGTYGLFRLLALFFAPQPHTDTPAQPPEPLWLRGLLALLLLIGLWLAAFPQALLSYAHNLAALFG
;
A
#
# COMPACT_ATOMS: atom_id res chain seq x y z
N TRP A 1 -10.59 -11.91 -4.30
CA TRP A 1 -11.18 -11.07 -5.37
C TRP A 1 -10.29 -9.87 -5.70
N VAL A 2 -9.73 -9.14 -4.71
CA VAL A 2 -8.83 -7.98 -4.94
C VAL A 2 -7.72 -8.27 -5.97
N SER A 3 -6.97 -9.36 -5.80
CA SER A 3 -5.89 -9.71 -6.74
C SER A 3 -6.40 -9.95 -8.17
N ARG A 4 -7.59 -10.55 -8.35
CA ARG A 4 -8.20 -10.72 -9.67
C ARG A 4 -8.64 -9.39 -10.27
N LEU A 5 -9.27 -8.54 -9.46
CA LEU A 5 -9.69 -7.20 -9.87
C LEU A 5 -8.50 -6.40 -10.44
N VAL A 6 -7.35 -6.41 -9.79
CA VAL A 6 -6.15 -5.67 -10.27
C VAL A 6 -5.62 -6.24 -11.59
N VAL A 7 -5.74 -7.55 -11.81
CA VAL A 7 -5.29 -8.19 -13.06
C VAL A 7 -6.23 -7.84 -14.20
N ASP A 8 -7.54 -7.99 -13.97
CA ASP A 8 -8.55 -8.00 -15.02
C ASP A 8 -9.14 -6.61 -15.30
N ALA A 9 -9.19 -5.71 -14.31
CA ALA A 9 -9.84 -4.42 -14.47
C ALA A 9 -8.95 -3.40 -15.19
N PRO A 10 -9.57 -2.43 -15.91
CA PRO A 10 -8.86 -1.27 -16.42
C PRO A 10 -8.17 -0.48 -15.30
N LEU A 11 -7.03 0.14 -15.61
CA LEU A 11 -6.20 0.85 -14.64
C LEU A 11 -7.00 1.91 -13.84
N GLY A 12 -7.79 2.72 -14.54
CA GLY A 12 -8.62 3.76 -13.91
C GLY A 12 -9.67 3.17 -12.95
N VAL A 13 -10.24 2.01 -13.28
CA VAL A 13 -11.21 1.31 -12.42
C VAL A 13 -10.52 0.79 -11.17
N THR A 14 -9.30 0.25 -11.30
CA THR A 14 -8.50 -0.20 -10.15
C THR A 14 -8.17 0.94 -9.19
N VAL A 15 -7.72 2.10 -9.70
CA VAL A 15 -7.47 3.30 -8.87
C VAL A 15 -8.75 3.78 -8.20
N LEU A 16 -9.85 3.87 -8.95
CA LEU A 16 -11.12 4.33 -8.42
C LEU A 16 -11.61 3.42 -7.30
N LEU A 17 -11.67 2.10 -7.52
CA LEU A 17 -12.23 1.16 -6.55
C LEU A 17 -11.32 0.94 -5.35
N LEU A 18 -10.02 0.68 -5.57
CA LEU A 18 -9.08 0.32 -4.50
C LEU A 18 -8.38 1.53 -3.86
N GLY A 19 -8.39 2.68 -4.53
CA GLY A 19 -7.95 3.96 -3.94
C GLY A 19 -9.12 4.70 -3.29
N VAL A 20 -10.06 5.17 -4.10
CA VAL A 20 -11.14 6.08 -3.64
C VAL A 20 -12.29 5.30 -2.97
N GLY A 21 -12.83 4.27 -3.63
CA GLY A 21 -13.93 3.48 -3.10
C GLY A 21 -13.59 2.81 -1.77
N GLN A 22 -12.37 2.29 -1.66
CA GLN A 22 -11.90 1.72 -0.41
C GLN A 22 -11.75 2.76 0.70
N THR A 23 -11.38 4.01 0.39
CA THR A 23 -11.39 5.10 1.38
C THR A 23 -12.79 5.31 1.95
N ALA A 24 -13.82 5.30 1.10
CA ALA A 24 -15.21 5.43 1.54
C ALA A 24 -15.64 4.24 2.43
N VAL A 25 -15.24 3.02 2.10
CA VAL A 25 -15.50 1.83 2.93
C VAL A 25 -14.84 1.96 4.29
N PHE A 26 -13.57 2.36 4.35
CA PHE A 26 -12.87 2.56 5.62
C PHE A 26 -13.53 3.66 6.45
N ALA A 27 -13.90 4.78 5.83
CA ALA A 27 -14.58 5.86 6.51
C ALA A 27 -15.92 5.41 7.12
N PHE A 28 -16.71 4.65 6.36
CA PHE A 28 -17.95 4.06 6.85
C PHE A 28 -17.71 3.09 8.02
N LEU A 29 -16.70 2.22 7.93
CA LEU A 29 -16.38 1.27 9.01
C LEU A 29 -15.95 1.99 10.29
N PHE A 30 -15.11 3.03 10.20
CA PHE A 30 -14.75 3.83 11.36
C PHE A 30 -15.96 4.54 11.95
N GLN A 31 -16.81 5.16 11.13
CA GLN A 31 -18.03 5.80 11.61
C GLN A 31 -18.93 4.81 12.36
N LEU A 32 -19.10 3.59 11.82
CA LEU A 32 -19.87 2.53 12.47
C LEU A 32 -19.27 2.16 13.84
N LEU A 33 -17.94 2.08 13.95
CA LEU A 33 -17.26 1.75 15.21
C LEU A 33 -17.34 2.89 16.23
N THR A 34 -17.23 4.14 15.79
CA THR A 34 -17.43 5.32 16.65
C THR A 34 -18.84 5.38 17.22
N LEU A 35 -19.85 5.00 16.42
CA LEU A 35 -21.24 4.92 16.88
C LEU A 35 -21.50 3.74 17.85
N ASN A 36 -20.60 2.75 17.89
CA ASN A 36 -20.72 1.55 18.71
C ASN A 36 -19.48 1.33 19.59
N PRO A 37 -19.18 2.23 20.54
CA PRO A 37 -17.93 2.21 21.31
C PRO A 37 -17.76 0.96 22.17
N ALA A 38 -18.87 0.28 22.53
CA ALA A 38 -18.84 -1.00 23.24
C ALA A 38 -18.05 -2.09 22.48
N LEU A 39 -18.07 -2.06 21.13
CA LEU A 39 -17.29 -3.01 20.32
C LEU A 39 -15.78 -2.74 20.42
N LEU A 40 -15.37 -1.47 20.47
CA LEU A 40 -13.96 -1.11 20.62
C LEU A 40 -13.44 -1.40 22.03
N ALA A 41 -14.31 -1.34 23.04
CA ALA A 41 -13.97 -1.71 24.42
C ALA A 41 -13.89 -3.24 24.62
N ASP A 42 -14.49 -4.04 23.72
CA ASP A 42 -14.40 -5.49 23.77
C ASP A 42 -13.04 -5.98 23.24
N GLY A 43 -12.22 -6.52 24.16
CA GLY A 43 -10.92 -7.10 23.84
C GLY A 43 -10.99 -8.23 22.82
N THR A 44 -12.09 -8.99 22.78
CA THR A 44 -12.28 -10.10 21.82
C THR A 44 -12.46 -9.56 20.41
N PHE A 45 -13.32 -8.55 20.23
CA PHE A 45 -13.51 -7.88 18.94
C PHE A 45 -12.19 -7.29 18.42
N GLY A 46 -11.46 -6.55 19.27
CA GLY A 46 -10.17 -5.99 18.90
C GLY A 46 -9.14 -7.06 18.50
N GLN A 47 -9.09 -8.18 19.22
CA GLN A 47 -8.19 -9.29 18.90
C GLN A 47 -8.55 -9.96 17.58
N LEU A 48 -9.83 -10.23 17.33
CA LEU A 48 -10.31 -10.81 16.07
C LEU A 48 -10.00 -9.90 14.88
N GLY A 49 -10.27 -8.59 15.01
CA GLY A 49 -9.96 -7.60 13.98
C GLY A 49 -8.47 -7.58 13.60
N ARG A 50 -7.59 -7.62 14.60
CA ARG A 50 -6.14 -7.68 14.36
C ARG A 50 -5.74 -8.96 13.64
N TRP A 51 -6.24 -10.11 14.07
CA TRP A 51 -5.96 -11.38 13.40
C TRP A 51 -6.49 -11.45 11.97
N CYS A 52 -7.66 -10.86 11.69
CA CYS A 52 -8.16 -10.70 10.33
C CYS A 52 -7.20 -9.87 9.47
N GLY A 53 -6.68 -8.76 10.01
CA GLY A 53 -5.68 -7.94 9.33
C GLY A 53 -4.36 -8.68 9.07
N VAL A 54 -3.83 -9.37 10.08
CA VAL A 54 -2.62 -10.20 9.98
C VAL A 54 -2.79 -11.31 8.95
N ALA A 55 -3.90 -12.06 9.00
CA ALA A 55 -4.19 -13.12 8.04
C ALA A 55 -4.30 -12.58 6.61
N THR A 56 -4.96 -11.44 6.42
CA THR A 56 -5.06 -10.77 5.12
C THR A 56 -3.67 -10.37 4.59
N ALA A 57 -2.81 -9.84 5.45
CA ALA A 57 -1.45 -9.48 5.08
C ALA A 57 -0.59 -10.70 4.72
N LEU A 58 -0.67 -11.79 5.49
CA LEU A 58 0.04 -13.03 5.21
C LEU A 58 -0.39 -13.65 3.88
N VAL A 59 -1.70 -13.69 3.60
CA VAL A 59 -2.22 -14.13 2.29
C VAL A 59 -1.65 -13.26 1.17
N GLY A 60 -1.62 -11.93 1.35
CA GLY A 60 -0.96 -11.02 0.41
C GLY A 60 0.52 -11.35 0.21
N GLY A 61 1.28 -11.58 1.28
CA GLY A 61 2.69 -11.95 1.21
C GLY A 61 2.94 -13.27 0.46
N VAL A 62 2.18 -14.32 0.76
CA VAL A 62 2.27 -15.61 0.04
C VAL A 62 1.92 -15.48 -1.44
N LEU A 63 0.89 -14.68 -1.76
CA LEU A 63 0.54 -14.40 -3.16
C LEU A 63 1.63 -13.61 -3.88
N ALA A 64 2.32 -12.70 -3.20
CA ALA A 64 3.45 -11.96 -3.77
C ALA A 64 4.62 -12.90 -4.09
N LEU A 65 4.90 -13.89 -3.23
CA LEU A 65 5.89 -14.94 -3.51
C LEU A 65 5.55 -15.79 -4.74
N THR A 66 4.29 -15.84 -5.18
CA THR A 66 3.87 -16.64 -6.35
C THR A 66 3.47 -15.78 -7.55
N ALA A 67 3.66 -14.46 -7.46
CA ALA A 67 3.32 -13.54 -8.53
C ALA A 67 4.30 -13.67 -9.70
N VAL A 68 3.76 -14.03 -10.88
CA VAL A 68 4.52 -14.17 -12.13
C VAL A 68 4.50 -12.86 -12.95
N TYR A 69 3.45 -12.05 -12.80
CA TYR A 69 3.26 -10.82 -13.58
C TYR A 69 3.10 -9.59 -12.66
N PRO A 70 3.48 -8.38 -13.12
CA PRO A 70 3.49 -7.18 -12.29
C PRO A 70 2.13 -6.84 -11.67
N ARG A 71 1.03 -6.98 -12.43
CA ARG A 71 -0.33 -6.73 -11.91
C ARG A 71 -0.71 -7.67 -10.77
N ARG A 72 -0.32 -8.94 -10.87
CA ARG A 72 -0.59 -9.93 -9.81
C ARG A 72 0.19 -9.62 -8.55
N LEU A 73 1.45 -9.17 -8.70
CA LEU A 73 2.24 -8.67 -7.58
C LEU A 73 1.56 -7.47 -6.93
N LEU A 74 1.16 -6.47 -7.72
CA LEU A 74 0.48 -5.28 -7.19
C LEU A 74 -0.79 -5.64 -6.40
N GLY A 75 -1.62 -6.55 -6.92
CA GLY A 75 -2.79 -7.04 -6.20
C GLY A 75 -2.46 -7.77 -4.89
N ALA A 76 -1.32 -8.46 -4.83
CA ALA A 76 -0.82 -9.08 -3.61
C ALA A 76 -0.30 -8.03 -2.60
N LEU A 77 0.42 -7.01 -3.06
CA LEU A 77 0.89 -5.90 -2.23
C LEU A 77 -0.28 -5.08 -1.65
N LEU A 78 -1.34 -4.88 -2.44
CA LEU A 78 -2.57 -4.26 -1.94
C LEU A 78 -3.23 -5.10 -0.86
N LEU A 79 -3.23 -6.44 -0.94
CA LEU A 79 -3.73 -7.27 0.17
C LEU A 79 -2.92 -7.07 1.44
N ILE A 80 -1.59 -6.95 1.35
CA ILE A 80 -0.74 -6.59 2.50
C ILE A 80 -1.22 -5.25 3.08
N ASP A 81 -1.38 -4.24 2.22
CA ASP A 81 -1.79 -2.90 2.63
C ASP A 81 -3.19 -2.81 3.23
N ILE A 82 -4.13 -3.59 2.70
CA ILE A 82 -5.47 -3.75 3.27
C ILE A 82 -5.39 -4.42 4.62
N GLY A 83 -4.53 -5.43 4.80
CA GLY A 83 -4.30 -6.08 6.09
C GLY A 83 -3.83 -5.08 7.15
N PHE A 84 -2.88 -4.20 6.83
CA PHE A 84 -2.48 -3.10 7.71
C PHE A 84 -3.63 -2.13 8.00
N GLY A 85 -4.42 -1.76 6.98
CA GLY A 85 -5.61 -0.92 7.17
C GLY A 85 -6.63 -1.55 8.11
N LEU A 86 -6.92 -2.85 8.00
CA LEU A 86 -7.88 -3.53 8.88
C LEU A 86 -7.46 -3.49 10.35
N ILE A 87 -6.14 -3.48 10.63
CA ILE A 87 -5.62 -3.38 11.99
C ILE A 87 -5.91 -2.01 12.59
N THR A 88 -5.87 -0.92 11.81
CA THR A 88 -6.11 0.43 12.32
C THR A 88 -7.54 0.62 12.86
N LEU A 89 -8.50 -0.16 12.36
CA LEU A 89 -9.87 -0.20 12.87
C LEU A 89 -9.97 -0.69 14.33
N THR A 90 -8.93 -1.35 14.84
CA THR A 90 -8.88 -1.89 16.20
C THR A 90 -8.22 -0.95 17.21
N PHE A 91 -7.72 0.19 16.75
CA PHE A 91 -7.08 1.19 17.59
C PHE A 91 -8.09 2.19 18.15
N PRO A 92 -7.74 2.93 19.22
CA PRO A 92 -8.55 4.05 19.68
C PRO A 92 -8.87 5.02 18.53
N PRO A 93 -10.10 5.57 18.43
CA PRO A 93 -10.56 6.32 17.25
C PRO A 93 -9.61 7.44 16.81
N ALA A 94 -9.05 8.21 17.74
CA ALA A 94 -8.14 9.32 17.43
C ALA A 94 -6.89 8.85 16.66
N ILE A 95 -6.31 7.72 17.06
CA ILE A 95 -5.09 7.17 16.45
C ILE A 95 -5.44 6.34 15.20
N GLY A 96 -6.53 5.58 15.27
CA GLY A 96 -6.99 4.71 14.19
C GLY A 96 -7.32 5.50 12.92
N TRP A 97 -8.02 6.63 13.04
CA TRP A 97 -8.36 7.48 11.91
C TRP A 97 -7.13 8.09 11.24
N GLU A 98 -6.25 8.70 12.03
CA GLU A 98 -5.03 9.35 11.52
C GLU A 98 -4.17 8.35 10.73
N THR A 99 -3.92 7.18 11.32
CA THR A 99 -3.11 6.13 10.69
C THR A 99 -3.77 5.53 9.45
N ALA A 100 -5.10 5.34 9.47
CA ALA A 100 -5.85 4.84 8.31
C ALA A 100 -5.81 5.83 7.14
N LEU A 101 -6.05 7.12 7.40
CA LEU A 101 -6.02 8.15 6.37
C LEU A 101 -4.63 8.28 5.74
N ALA A 102 -3.58 8.24 6.55
CA ALA A 102 -2.21 8.23 6.05
C ALA A 102 -1.97 7.04 5.09
N LEU A 103 -2.39 5.82 5.47
CA LEU A 103 -2.29 4.64 4.59
C LEU A 103 -3.10 4.80 3.30
N LEU A 104 -4.30 5.34 3.37
CA LEU A 104 -5.18 5.49 2.20
C LEU A 104 -4.64 6.52 1.21
N LEU A 105 -4.10 7.64 1.69
CA LEU A 105 -3.42 8.63 0.86
C LEU A 105 -2.18 8.04 0.17
N VAL A 106 -1.37 7.30 0.93
CA VAL A 106 -0.21 6.57 0.39
C VAL A 106 -0.64 5.56 -0.67
N ARG A 107 -1.70 4.80 -0.40
CA ARG A 107 -2.25 3.81 -1.34
C ARG A 107 -2.69 4.47 -2.64
N LEU A 108 -3.43 5.58 -2.56
CA LEU A 108 -3.90 6.30 -3.75
C LEU A 108 -2.73 6.79 -4.60
N LEU A 109 -1.75 7.46 -3.98
CA LEU A 109 -0.54 7.93 -4.67
C LEU A 109 0.24 6.77 -5.30
N SER A 110 0.43 5.69 -4.54
CA SER A 110 1.17 4.52 -5.01
C SER A 110 0.43 3.78 -6.13
N LEU A 111 -0.90 3.68 -6.08
CA LEU A 111 -1.68 3.07 -7.16
C LEU A 111 -1.60 3.88 -8.45
N LEU A 112 -1.69 5.22 -8.36
CA LEU A 112 -1.54 6.10 -9.52
C LEU A 112 -0.17 5.90 -10.18
N LEU A 113 0.90 6.00 -9.39
CA LEU A 113 2.26 5.85 -9.89
C LEU A 113 2.58 4.43 -10.37
N ALA A 114 2.12 3.39 -9.66
CA ALA A 114 2.35 1.99 -10.04
C ALA A 114 1.67 1.63 -11.35
N LEU A 115 0.39 1.98 -11.50
CA LEU A 115 -0.39 1.58 -12.67
C LEU A 115 0.02 2.38 -13.91
N VAL A 116 0.30 3.67 -13.76
CA VAL A 116 0.87 4.45 -14.88
C VAL A 116 2.26 3.93 -15.21
N GLY A 117 3.15 3.74 -14.23
CA GLY A 117 4.47 3.16 -14.45
C GLY A 117 4.41 1.81 -15.15
N LEU A 118 3.46 0.95 -14.79
CA LEU A 118 3.25 -0.33 -15.45
C LEU A 118 2.76 -0.18 -16.89
N ASN A 119 1.80 0.71 -17.16
CA ASN A 119 1.33 0.99 -18.52
C ASN A 119 2.48 1.48 -19.41
N LEU A 120 3.34 2.34 -18.87
CA LEU A 120 4.53 2.84 -19.55
C LEU A 120 5.58 1.74 -19.78
N LEU A 121 5.74 0.81 -18.84
CA LEU A 121 6.60 -0.36 -19.04
C LEU A 121 6.05 -1.25 -20.14
N GLU A 122 4.76 -1.54 -20.16
CA GLU A 122 4.10 -2.35 -21.20
C GLU A 122 4.26 -1.70 -22.58
N ALA A 123 4.00 -0.39 -22.69
CA ALA A 123 4.18 0.42 -23.90
C ALA A 123 5.62 0.43 -24.44
N ASN A 124 6.61 0.42 -23.54
CA ASN A 124 8.03 0.47 -23.88
C ASN A 124 8.73 -0.91 -23.82
N GLN A 125 7.97 -2.01 -23.80
CA GLN A 125 8.51 -3.38 -23.72
C GLN A 125 9.52 -3.57 -22.55
N GLY A 126 9.25 -2.94 -21.41
CA GLY A 126 10.11 -2.98 -20.22
C GLY A 126 11.35 -2.10 -20.29
N ARG A 127 11.57 -1.30 -21.35
CA ARG A 127 12.81 -0.54 -21.58
C ARG A 127 12.81 0.90 -21.07
N SER A 128 11.80 1.30 -20.30
CA SER A 128 11.72 2.67 -19.77
C SER A 128 12.20 2.72 -18.31
N PRO A 129 13.41 3.26 -18.02
CA PRO A 129 13.94 3.32 -16.66
C PRO A 129 13.08 4.21 -15.76
N PHE A 130 12.49 5.27 -16.32
CA PHE A 130 11.56 6.12 -15.59
C PHE A 130 10.28 5.37 -15.21
N ALA A 131 9.71 4.61 -16.13
CA ALA A 131 8.53 3.78 -15.85
C ALA A 131 8.82 2.71 -14.79
N LEU A 132 10.00 2.08 -14.86
CA LEU A 132 10.48 1.13 -13.86
C LEU A 132 10.62 1.80 -12.49
N LEU A 133 11.22 3.00 -12.43
CA LEU A 133 11.36 3.77 -11.20
C LEU A 133 9.99 4.07 -10.57
N LEU A 134 9.02 4.53 -11.37
CA LEU A 134 7.66 4.79 -10.89
C LEU A 134 7.02 3.54 -10.31
N PHE A 135 7.08 2.41 -11.04
CA PHE A 135 6.52 1.14 -10.59
C PHE A 135 7.19 0.65 -9.30
N VAL A 136 8.52 0.61 -9.28
CA VAL A 136 9.31 0.15 -8.12
C VAL A 136 9.05 1.01 -6.90
N TYR A 137 9.21 2.33 -7.02
CA TYR A 137 8.98 3.26 -5.91
C TYR A 137 7.58 3.06 -5.30
N SER A 138 6.58 2.89 -6.15
CA SER A 138 5.19 2.69 -5.72
C SER A 138 4.98 1.35 -5.01
N CYS A 139 5.60 0.27 -5.50
CA CYS A 139 5.55 -1.02 -4.81
C CYS A 139 6.26 -0.98 -3.45
N LEU A 140 7.40 -0.29 -3.36
CA LEU A 140 8.12 -0.09 -2.10
C LEU A 140 7.30 0.79 -1.13
N ALA A 141 6.63 1.82 -1.64
CA ALA A 141 5.72 2.68 -0.88
C ALA A 141 4.50 1.90 -0.36
N LEU A 142 3.89 1.06 -1.20
CA LEU A 142 2.84 0.14 -0.77
C LEU A 142 3.34 -0.88 0.24
N LEU A 143 4.62 -1.27 0.23
CA LEU A 143 5.19 -2.13 1.26
C LEU A 143 5.58 -1.37 2.53
N GLY A 144 5.60 -0.04 2.47
CA GLY A 144 6.09 0.87 3.51
C GLY A 144 7.53 0.57 3.90
N LEU A 145 8.40 0.35 2.91
CA LEU A 145 9.84 0.23 3.16
C LEU A 145 10.46 1.59 3.47
N PRO A 146 11.59 1.63 4.20
CA PRO A 146 12.30 2.89 4.49
C PRO A 146 12.53 3.74 3.24
N LEU A 147 12.56 5.07 3.41
CA LEU A 147 12.73 6.07 2.33
C LEU A 147 11.55 6.16 1.34
N THR A 148 10.40 5.60 1.71
CA THR A 148 9.15 5.74 0.95
C THR A 148 8.08 6.41 1.79
N VAL A 149 7.09 7.00 1.13
CA VAL A 149 6.00 7.71 1.81
C VAL A 149 5.14 6.77 2.69
N GLY A 150 5.12 5.47 2.39
CA GLY A 150 4.36 4.50 3.19
C GLY A 150 5.03 4.03 4.47
N PHE A 151 6.31 4.36 4.68
CA PHE A 151 7.06 3.89 5.85
C PHE A 151 6.46 4.39 7.17
N GLY A 152 6.22 5.70 7.28
CA GLY A 152 5.79 6.33 8.53
C GLY A 152 4.51 5.72 9.08
N GLY A 153 3.46 5.64 8.27
CA GLY A 153 2.18 5.07 8.68
C GLY A 153 2.28 3.58 9.06
N ARG A 154 3.02 2.77 8.29
CA ARG A 154 3.20 1.35 8.61
C ARG A 154 4.00 1.12 9.88
N TRP A 155 5.04 1.93 10.09
CA TRP A 155 5.86 1.81 11.29
C TRP A 155 5.07 2.14 12.56
N VAL A 156 4.23 3.17 12.51
CA VAL A 156 3.31 3.50 13.62
C VAL A 156 2.39 2.32 13.93
N ILE A 157 1.82 1.67 12.91
CA ILE A 157 0.95 0.50 13.12
C ILE A 157 1.71 -0.65 13.76
N LEU A 158 2.92 -0.95 13.28
CA LEU A 158 3.75 -2.02 13.86
C LEU A 158 4.12 -1.73 15.32
N ALA A 159 4.44 -0.47 15.65
CA ALA A 159 4.74 -0.03 17.00
C ALA A 159 3.52 -0.18 17.91
N LEU A 160 2.34 0.29 17.48
CA LEU A 160 1.09 0.17 18.23
C LEU A 160 0.68 -1.30 18.45
N VAL A 161 0.81 -2.16 17.45
CA VAL A 161 0.54 -3.60 17.62
C VAL A 161 1.51 -4.23 18.61
N ALA A 162 2.80 -3.84 18.56
CA ALA A 162 3.79 -4.34 19.50
C ALA A 162 3.47 -3.91 20.93
N GLU A 163 3.10 -2.65 21.14
CA GLU A 163 2.74 -2.10 22.46
C GLU A 163 1.48 -2.75 23.04
N VAL A 164 0.41 -2.85 22.23
CA VAL A 164 -0.90 -3.36 22.68
C VAL A 164 -0.86 -4.86 23.00
N VAL A 165 -0.05 -5.65 22.30
CA VAL A 165 -0.06 -7.12 22.40
C VAL A 165 1.17 -7.68 23.13
N GLY A 166 2.32 -7.03 22.99
CA GLY A 166 3.60 -7.49 23.52
C GLY A 166 3.91 -7.03 24.95
N GLY A 167 3.27 -5.97 25.43
CA GLY A 167 3.67 -5.30 26.66
C GLY A 167 5.02 -4.59 26.52
N GLU A 168 5.57 -4.05 27.62
CA GLU A 168 6.73 -3.16 27.59
C GLU A 168 8.05 -3.80 27.09
N THR A 169 8.15 -5.13 27.04
CA THR A 169 9.44 -5.82 26.80
C THR A 169 9.44 -6.92 25.75
N ALA A 170 8.30 -7.30 25.16
CA ALA A 170 8.24 -8.39 24.19
C ALA A 170 7.68 -7.96 22.83
N VAL A 171 8.33 -8.42 21.75
CA VAL A 171 7.80 -8.26 20.39
C VAL A 171 6.60 -9.18 20.23
N SER A 172 5.44 -8.62 19.90
CA SER A 172 4.24 -9.43 19.68
C SER A 172 4.38 -10.35 18.46
N TRP A 173 3.80 -11.56 18.54
CA TRP A 173 3.78 -12.48 17.40
C TRP A 173 3.08 -11.88 16.17
N GLN A 174 2.08 -11.03 16.39
CA GLN A 174 1.38 -10.32 15.30
C GLN A 174 2.33 -9.38 14.55
N THR A 175 3.18 -8.64 15.27
CA THR A 175 4.22 -7.79 14.66
C THR A 175 5.19 -8.62 13.83
N ILE A 176 5.65 -9.77 14.34
CA ILE A 176 6.54 -10.68 13.61
C ILE A 176 5.88 -11.16 12.31
N LEU A 177 4.61 -11.58 12.36
CA LEU A 177 3.88 -12.05 11.19
C LEU A 177 3.65 -10.94 10.15
N LEU A 178 3.41 -9.71 10.57
CA LEU A 178 3.28 -8.56 9.67
C LEU A 178 4.61 -8.20 8.99
N LEU A 179 5.71 -8.26 9.74
CA LEU A 179 7.06 -8.11 9.18
C LEU A 179 7.36 -9.23 8.18
N LEU A 180 6.99 -10.48 8.51
CA LEU A 180 7.12 -11.61 7.59
C LEU A 180 6.31 -11.41 6.30
N ALA A 181 5.05 -10.96 6.40
CA ALA A 181 4.23 -10.62 5.23
C ALA A 181 4.88 -9.56 4.35
N THR A 182 5.44 -8.51 4.98
CA THR A 182 6.15 -7.44 4.28
C THR A 182 7.45 -7.92 3.65
N ALA A 183 8.21 -8.79 4.31
CA ALA A 183 9.41 -9.42 3.78
C ALA A 183 9.09 -10.31 2.57
N MET A 184 8.03 -11.11 2.65
CA MET A 184 7.55 -11.92 1.52
C MET A 184 7.14 -11.05 0.32
N GLY A 185 6.43 -9.95 0.56
CA GLY A 185 6.07 -8.98 -0.49
C GLY A 185 7.29 -8.32 -1.12
N THR A 186 8.27 -7.94 -0.30
CA THR A 186 9.55 -7.36 -0.73
C THR A 186 10.36 -8.33 -1.59
N TYR A 187 10.48 -9.58 -1.15
CA TYR A 187 11.13 -10.63 -1.93
C TYR A 187 10.42 -10.87 -3.27
N GLY A 188 9.09 -10.94 -3.27
CA GLY A 188 8.27 -11.07 -4.49
C GLY A 188 8.55 -9.95 -5.48
N LEU A 189 8.67 -8.70 -5.00
CA LEU A 189 9.05 -7.56 -5.81
C LEU A 189 10.45 -7.71 -6.40
N PHE A 190 11.48 -7.99 -5.57
CA PHE A 190 12.85 -8.12 -6.07
C PHE A 190 13.01 -9.27 -7.08
N ARG A 191 12.33 -10.40 -6.85
CA ARG A 191 12.31 -11.50 -7.81
C ARG A 191 11.73 -11.06 -9.15
N LEU A 192 10.63 -10.31 -9.13
CA LEU A 192 10.00 -9.82 -10.35
C LEU A 192 10.85 -8.75 -11.05
N LEU A 193 11.59 -7.93 -10.29
CA LEU A 193 12.54 -6.97 -10.84
C LEU A 193 13.71 -7.64 -11.55
N ALA A 194 14.21 -8.76 -11.03
CA ALA A 194 15.25 -9.52 -11.70
C ALA A 194 14.84 -9.95 -13.12
N LEU A 195 13.54 -10.17 -13.38
CA LEU A 195 13.02 -10.49 -14.71
C LEU A 195 13.06 -9.30 -15.67
N PHE A 196 12.91 -8.06 -15.18
CA PHE A 196 13.03 -6.86 -16.02
C PHE A 196 14.48 -6.58 -16.45
N PHE A 197 15.46 -6.99 -15.65
CA PHE A 197 16.88 -6.84 -15.98
C PHE A 197 17.45 -8.02 -16.77
N ALA A 198 16.70 -9.11 -16.93
CA ALA A 198 17.14 -10.24 -17.75
C ALA A 198 17.20 -9.84 -19.23
N PRO A 199 18.15 -10.39 -20.02
CA PRO A 199 18.24 -10.11 -21.45
C PRO A 199 16.92 -10.45 -22.14
N GLN A 200 16.27 -9.46 -22.72
CA GLN A 200 15.03 -9.68 -23.47
C GLN A 200 15.36 -10.00 -24.93
N PRO A 201 14.74 -11.04 -25.52
CA PRO A 201 14.88 -11.30 -26.94
C PRO A 201 14.41 -10.08 -27.74
N HIS A 202 15.16 -9.72 -28.78
CA HIS A 202 14.77 -8.65 -29.70
C HIS A 202 13.44 -9.01 -30.34
N THR A 203 12.39 -8.28 -29.95
CA THR A 203 11.10 -8.31 -30.61
C THR A 203 11.01 -7.08 -31.50
N ASP A 204 10.81 -7.28 -32.80
CA ASP A 204 10.69 -6.20 -33.81
C ASP A 204 9.35 -5.45 -33.72
N THR A 205 8.77 -5.37 -32.52
CA THR A 205 7.52 -4.65 -32.32
C THR A 205 7.83 -3.15 -32.30
N PRO A 206 7.17 -2.34 -33.15
CA PRO A 206 7.44 -0.91 -33.23
C PRO A 206 7.23 -0.25 -31.88
N ALA A 207 8.18 0.58 -31.48
CA ALA A 207 8.08 1.38 -30.26
C ALA A 207 6.84 2.28 -30.35
N GLN A 208 6.04 2.33 -29.27
CA GLN A 208 4.96 3.29 -29.20
C GLN A 208 5.50 4.73 -29.16
N PRO A 209 4.73 5.72 -29.66
CA PRO A 209 5.14 7.11 -29.59
C PRO A 209 5.44 7.52 -28.14
N PRO A 210 6.43 8.40 -27.93
CA PRO A 210 6.79 8.84 -26.59
C PRO A 210 5.61 9.55 -25.92
N GLU A 211 5.49 9.34 -24.62
CA GLU A 211 4.47 10.00 -23.80
C GLU A 211 4.55 11.52 -23.91
N PRO A 212 3.40 12.22 -23.84
CA PRO A 212 3.40 13.66 -23.88
C PRO A 212 4.15 14.25 -22.68
N LEU A 213 4.93 15.32 -22.93
CA LEU A 213 5.82 15.93 -21.92
C LEU A 213 5.09 16.37 -20.64
N TRP A 214 3.85 16.85 -20.76
CA TRP A 214 3.06 17.29 -19.60
C TRP A 214 2.73 16.13 -18.67
N LEU A 215 2.44 14.94 -19.20
CA LEU A 215 2.14 13.76 -18.39
C LEU A 215 3.39 13.31 -17.65
N ARG A 216 4.54 13.29 -18.33
CA ARG A 216 5.83 12.98 -17.72
C ARG A 216 6.18 13.98 -16.60
N GLY A 217 5.92 15.27 -16.82
CA GLY A 217 6.09 16.32 -15.81
C GLY A 217 5.19 16.11 -14.59
N LEU A 218 3.92 15.80 -14.80
CA LEU A 218 2.97 15.49 -13.72
C LEU A 218 3.42 14.28 -12.90
N LEU A 219 3.85 13.19 -13.54
CA LEU A 219 4.32 11.98 -12.84
C LEU A 219 5.61 12.23 -12.07
N ALA A 220 6.54 13.01 -12.63
CA ALA A 220 7.76 13.41 -11.93
C ALA A 220 7.43 14.26 -10.70
N LEU A 221 6.48 15.19 -10.81
CA LEU A 221 6.01 15.99 -9.68
C LEU A 221 5.39 15.10 -8.59
N LEU A 222 4.51 14.16 -8.94
CA LEU A 222 3.91 13.23 -7.98
C LEU A 222 4.96 12.35 -7.29
N LEU A 223 5.97 11.87 -8.02
CA LEU A 223 7.09 11.13 -7.45
C LEU A 223 7.88 12.01 -6.47
N LEU A 224 8.18 13.25 -6.84
CA LEU A 224 8.88 14.21 -5.98
C LEU A 224 8.09 14.53 -4.71
N ILE A 225 6.76 14.70 -4.81
CA ILE A 225 5.89 14.87 -3.65
C ILE A 225 5.98 13.64 -2.74
N GLY A 226 5.93 12.43 -3.30
CA GLY A 226 6.10 11.20 -2.54
C GLY A 226 7.45 11.15 -1.81
N LEU A 227 8.55 11.47 -2.50
CA LEU A 227 9.89 11.52 -1.91
C LEU A 227 10.00 12.58 -0.81
N TRP A 228 9.41 13.75 -1.02
CA TRP A 228 9.37 14.82 -0.02
C TRP A 228 8.59 14.38 1.22
N LEU A 229 7.41 13.77 1.05
CA LEU A 229 6.62 13.24 2.16
C LEU A 229 7.33 12.09 2.89
N ALA A 230 8.13 11.28 2.18
CA ALA A 230 8.97 10.26 2.80
C ALA A 230 10.06 10.85 3.71
N ALA A 231 10.68 11.96 3.29
CA ALA A 231 11.67 12.68 4.07
C ALA A 231 11.05 13.47 5.25
N PHE A 232 9.81 13.94 5.08
CA PHE A 232 9.08 14.74 6.05
C PHE A 232 7.73 14.10 6.42
N PRO A 233 7.72 12.92 7.07
CA PRO A 233 6.48 12.20 7.37
C PRO A 233 5.52 12.99 8.26
N GLN A 234 6.04 13.93 9.06
CA GLN A 234 5.25 14.82 9.91
C GLN A 234 4.24 15.67 9.12
N ALA A 235 4.55 16.05 7.88
CA ALA A 235 3.62 16.79 7.04
C ALA A 235 2.38 15.94 6.70
N LEU A 236 2.59 14.65 6.37
CA LEU A 236 1.51 13.71 6.09
C LEU A 236 0.68 13.43 7.35
N LEU A 237 1.34 13.17 8.48
CA LEU A 237 0.65 12.89 9.75
C LEU A 237 -0.15 14.10 10.24
N SER A 238 0.41 15.31 10.16
CA SER A 238 -0.30 16.54 10.53
C SER A 238 -1.54 16.77 9.66
N TYR A 239 -1.43 16.50 8.36
CA TYR A 239 -2.57 16.61 7.45
C TYR A 239 -3.64 15.54 7.75
N ALA A 240 -3.21 14.29 7.99
CA ALA A 240 -4.12 13.21 8.37
C ALA A 240 -4.82 13.49 9.70
N HIS A 241 -4.11 14.07 10.68
CA HIS A 241 -4.65 14.48 11.96
C HIS A 241 -5.71 15.56 11.81
N ASN A 242 -5.42 16.62 11.04
CA ASN A 242 -6.38 17.69 10.78
C ASN A 242 -7.62 17.19 10.04
N LEU A 243 -7.46 16.28 9.07
CA LEU A 243 -8.60 15.64 8.41
C LEU A 243 -9.40 14.77 9.37
N ALA A 244 -8.74 13.96 10.19
CA ALA A 244 -9.40 13.13 11.19
C ALA A 244 -10.25 13.99 12.14
N ALA A 245 -9.73 15.14 12.59
CA ALA A 245 -10.47 16.08 13.44
C ALA A 245 -11.70 16.73 12.78
N LEU A 246 -11.79 16.72 11.45
CA LEU A 246 -12.99 17.20 10.73
C LEU A 246 -14.09 16.14 10.62
N PHE A 247 -13.72 14.85 10.71
CA PHE A 247 -14.63 13.72 10.48
C PHE A 247 -14.92 12.88 11.73
N GLY A 248 -14.14 13.03 12.80
CA GLY A 248 -14.31 12.35 14.09
C GLY A 248 -14.90 13.26 15.15
#